data_AF-A0A953WS48-F1
#
_entry.id   AF-A0A953WS48-F1
#
_cell.length_a   1.000
_cell.length_b   1.000
_cell.length_c   1.000
_cell.angle_alpha   90.00
_cell.angle_beta   90.00
_cell.angle_gamma   90.00
#
_symmetry.space_group_name_H-M   'P 1'
#
loop_
_entity.id
_entity.type
_entity.pdbx_description
1 polymer ?
#
loop_
_entity_poly.entity_id
_entity_poly.type
_entity_poly.pdbx_seq_one_letter_code
_entity_poly.pdbx_strand_id
1 'polypeptide(L)' 'MEKLGRNDLCPCGSRRLFQELLYEVGPL' A
#
# COMPACT_ATOMS: atom_id res chain seq x y z
N MET A 1 -0.13 14.20 -6.22
CA MET A 1 0.16 12.76 -6.06
C MET A 1 1.34 12.63 -5.15
N GLU A 2 1.09 12.32 -3.87
CA GLU A 2 2.16 12.06 -2.91
C GLU A 2 2.85 10.74 -3.29
N LYS A 3 4.17 10.75 -3.41
CA LYS A 3 4.95 9.53 -3.68
C LYS A 3 5.07 8.77 -2.36
N LEU A 4 4.20 7.77 -2.15
CA LEU A 4 4.40 6.82 -1.06
C LEU A 4 5.63 5.94 -1.36
N GLY A 5 6.52 5.87 -0.39
CA GLY A 5 7.69 5.00 -0.37
C GLY A 5 7.31 3.52 -0.21
N ARG A 6 8.26 2.66 -0.55
CA ARG A 6 8.08 1.21 -0.71
C ARG A 6 7.79 0.45 0.60
N ASN A 7 7.96 1.10 1.76
CA ASN A 7 7.64 0.55 3.09
C ASN A 7 6.72 1.49 3.89
N ASP A 8 6.10 2.47 3.23
CA ASP A 8 5.18 3.37 3.94
C ASP A 8 3.92 2.62 4.33
N LEU A 9 3.42 2.95 5.52
CA LEU A 9 2.14 2.45 5.98
C LEU A 9 1.02 3.02 5.11
N CYS A 10 -0.03 2.23 4.92
CA CYS A 10 -1.22 2.69 4.22
C CYS A 10 -1.80 3.95 4.90
N PRO A 11 -2.10 5.01 4.14
CA PRO A 11 -2.72 6.22 4.68
C PRO A 11 -4.16 5.97 5.14
N CYS A 12 -4.71 4.79 4.86
CA CYS A 12 -6.01 4.32 5.34
C CYS A 12 -6.04 3.96 6.85
N GLY A 13 -4.90 3.98 7.55
CA GLY A 13 -4.83 3.68 8.99
C GLY A 13 -4.86 2.19 9.35
N SER A 14 -4.82 1.29 8.37
CA SER A 14 -4.84 -0.16 8.57
C SER A 14 -3.57 -0.74 9.21
N ARG A 15 -2.50 0.07 9.33
CA ARG A 15 -1.13 -0.33 9.72
C ARG A 15 -0.51 -1.41 8.81
N ARG A 16 -1.12 -1.69 7.65
CA ARG A 16 -0.51 -2.52 6.60
C ARG A 16 0.48 -1.70 5.80
N LEU A 17 1.47 -2.37 5.22
CA LEU A 17 2.37 -1.72 4.27
C LEU A 17 1.61 -1.44 2.97
N PHE A 18 1.84 -0.26 2.38
CA PHE A 18 1.20 0.14 1.13
C PHE A 18 1.48 -0.83 -0.01
N GLN A 19 2.69 -1.41 -0.05
CA GLN A 19 3.07 -2.40 -1.06
C GLN A 19 2.26 -3.70 -0.96
N GLU A 20 1.86 -4.12 0.24
CA GLU A 20 1.02 -5.32 0.41
C GLU A 20 -0.37 -5.11 -0.20
N LEU A 21 -0.96 -3.93 0.01
CA LEU A 21 -2.25 -3.57 -0.58
C LEU A 21 -2.19 -3.48 -2.10
N LEU A 22 -1.07 -3.02 -2.67
CA LEU A 22 -0.90 -2.97 -4.13
C LEU A 22 -0.76 -4.38 -4.73
N TYR A 23 -0.16 -5.32 -4.01
CA TYR A 23 0.01 -6.70 -4.51
C TYR A 23 -1.27 -7.54 -4.37
N GLU A 24 -2.16 -7.20 -3.43
CA GLU A 24 -3.48 -7.85 -3.29
C GLU A 24 -4.40 -7.56 -4.49
N VAL A 25 -4.13 -6.54 -5.32
CA VAL A 25 -4.90 -6.21 -6.53
C VAL A 25 -4.22 -6.76 -7.80
N GLY A 26 -3.85 -8.04 -7.77
CA GLY A 26 -3.45 -8.78 -8.97
C GLY A 26 -4.66 -9.16 -9.85
N PRO A 27 -4.49 -9.39 -11.16
CA PRO A 27 -5.60 -9.80 -12.02
C PRO A 27 -6.14 -11.17 -11.57
N LEU A 28 -7.45 -11.23 -11.33
CA LEU A 28 -8.24 -12.44 -11.08
C LEU A 28 -8.13 -13.45 -12.23
#